data_AF-F0XE04-F1
#
_entry.id   AF-F0XE04-F1
#
_cell.length_a   1.000
_cell.length_b   1.000
_cell.length_c   1.000
_cell.angle_alpha   90.00
_cell.angle_beta   90.00
_cell.angle_gamma   90.00
#
_symmetry.space_group_name_H-M   'P 1'
#
loop_
_entity.id
_entity.type
_entity.pdbx_description
1 polymer ?
#
loop_
_entity_poly.entity_id
_entity_poly.type
_entity_poly.pdbx_seq_one_letter_code
_entity_poly.pdbx_strand_id
1 'polypeptide(L)'
;MHIILDFDGTITQNDTINALSSAAVAFRQQQQQQQQKVEAQEEDWTNHWTSIVDAYVADYLAHVSGYEPLESERTDLVSELGFLDAMREAVDLPSIQRVHDSRLFAGITADQLTQAGRDASTADTGTVRLRAGFSSFLDDISGRRGWPVSIVSINWSDAWIRGVIESSPHSQGVSIFSNKVTVSGRIVPNFNLRVPTDQEPSEPSEPLEPLVSCSDKHETMKVAAELAEEQVVYIGDAMTDIMCLTNAEAGGIVMASGGPGGSSTLKALARLKKEIPHVSDSPKFSTVRTPGSLRLAWAADFDEILSSGILD
;
A
#
# COMPACT_ATOMS: atom_id res chain seq x y z
N MET A 1 16.25 -7.65 -11.96
CA MET A 1 15.14 -8.09 -11.09
C MET A 1 14.22 -6.92 -10.92
N HIS A 2 12.92 -7.13 -10.87
CA HIS A 2 11.96 -6.07 -10.56
C HIS A 2 11.68 -6.06 -9.07
N ILE A 3 11.96 -4.93 -8.41
CA ILE A 3 11.60 -4.74 -7.00
C ILE A 3 10.21 -4.09 -6.94
N ILE A 4 9.28 -4.77 -6.27
CA ILE A 4 7.94 -4.26 -6.01
C ILE A 4 7.76 -4.07 -4.51
N LEU A 5 7.31 -2.89 -4.11
CA LEU A 5 7.18 -2.48 -2.72
C LEU A 5 5.72 -2.16 -2.40
N ASP A 6 5.22 -2.55 -1.22
CA ASP A 6 4.13 -1.82 -0.59
C ASP A 6 4.62 -0.44 -0.10
N PHE A 7 3.70 0.44 0.27
CA PHE A 7 3.98 1.78 0.74
C PHE A 7 3.83 1.94 2.24
N ASP A 8 2.60 1.90 2.74
CA ASP A 8 2.27 2.13 4.16
C ASP A 8 2.83 0.99 5.01
N GLY A 9 3.60 1.30 6.07
CA GLY A 9 4.21 0.27 6.92
C GLY A 9 5.43 -0.42 6.30
N THR A 10 5.61 -0.34 4.98
CA THR A 10 6.78 -0.86 4.26
C THR A 10 7.81 0.23 3.95
N ILE A 11 7.48 1.19 3.06
CA ILE A 11 8.33 2.35 2.76
C ILE A 11 8.25 3.37 3.90
N THR A 12 7.06 3.61 4.42
CA THR A 12 6.86 4.44 5.62
C THR A 12 6.92 3.57 6.86
N GLN A 13 7.27 4.15 8.00
CA GLN A 13 7.33 3.42 9.26
C GLN A 13 5.94 2.99 9.76
N ASN A 14 4.90 3.76 9.41
CA ASN A 14 3.53 3.58 9.83
C ASN A 14 2.57 3.89 8.68
N ASP A 15 1.32 3.48 8.83
CA ASP A 15 0.20 3.88 7.97
C ASP A 15 0.09 5.41 7.85
N THR A 16 -0.18 5.89 6.63
CA THR A 16 -0.29 7.31 6.30
C THR A 16 -1.71 7.78 5.98
N ILE A 17 -2.73 6.92 6.06
CA ILE A 17 -4.12 7.28 5.75
C ILE A 17 -4.62 8.39 6.67
N ASN A 18 -4.30 8.35 7.96
CA ASN A 18 -4.71 9.43 8.87
C ASN A 18 -4.01 10.77 8.54
N ALA A 19 -2.75 10.75 8.09
CA ALA A 19 -2.04 11.95 7.66
C ALA A 19 -2.64 12.52 6.36
N LEU A 20 -2.93 11.66 5.39
CA LEU A 20 -3.60 12.01 4.13
C LEU A 20 -4.99 12.60 4.40
N SER A 21 -5.81 11.95 5.22
CA SER A 21 -7.14 12.45 5.61
C SER A 21 -7.06 13.77 6.36
N SER A 22 -6.07 13.94 7.25
CA SER A 22 -5.87 15.21 7.97
C SER A 22 -5.54 16.35 7.02
N ALA A 23 -4.75 16.11 5.98
CA ALA A 23 -4.50 17.10 4.93
C ALA A 23 -5.78 17.46 4.17
N ALA A 24 -6.63 16.47 3.87
CA ALA A 24 -7.93 16.72 3.22
C ALA A 24 -8.90 17.52 4.12
N VAL A 25 -8.96 17.21 5.41
CA VAL A 25 -9.74 17.98 6.40
C VAL A 25 -9.26 19.43 6.45
N ALA A 26 -7.94 19.67 6.52
CA ALA A 26 -7.37 21.01 6.53
C ALA A 26 -7.72 21.80 5.25
N PHE A 27 -7.66 21.14 4.08
CA PHE A 27 -8.07 21.74 2.82
C PHE A 27 -9.53 22.17 2.83
N ARG A 28 -10.41 21.31 3.36
CA ARG A 28 -11.84 21.60 3.47
C ARG A 28 -12.15 22.78 4.37
N GLN A 29 -11.52 22.83 5.54
CA GLN A 29 -11.64 23.95 6.46
C GLN A 29 -11.14 25.25 5.83
N GLN A 30 -10.03 25.20 5.08
CA GLN A 30 -9.51 26.37 4.38
C GLN A 30 -10.45 26.85 3.27
N GLN A 31 -11.04 25.94 2.48
CA GLN A 31 -12.04 26.30 1.47
C GLN A 31 -13.28 26.95 2.08
N GLN A 32 -13.78 26.41 3.20
CA GLN A 32 -14.92 26.99 3.91
C GLN A 32 -14.62 28.41 4.39
N GLN A 33 -13.46 28.65 5.00
CA GLN A 33 -13.06 30.00 5.45
C GLN A 33 -12.99 31.01 4.29
N GLN A 34 -12.60 30.55 3.09
CA GLN A 34 -12.59 31.40 1.88
C GLN A 34 -14.00 31.66 1.33
N GLN A 35 -14.92 30.69 1.48
CA GLN A 35 -16.31 30.76 0.99
C GLN A 35 -17.29 31.42 1.99
N GLN A 36 -16.98 31.44 3.29
CA GLN A 36 -17.76 32.06 4.38
C GLN A 36 -17.92 33.59 4.27
N LYS A 37 -17.55 34.21 3.14
CA LYS A 37 -18.12 35.50 2.72
C LYS A 37 -19.60 35.40 2.31
N VAL A 38 -20.17 34.20 2.22
CA VAL A 38 -21.58 33.93 1.91
C VAL A 38 -22.12 32.94 2.96
N GLU A 39 -23.34 33.21 3.45
CA GLU A 39 -24.04 32.64 4.63
C GLU A 39 -24.23 31.10 4.67
N ALA A 40 -23.17 30.30 4.54
CA ALA A 40 -23.22 28.84 4.64
C ALA A 40 -22.93 28.34 6.06
N GLN A 41 -23.63 27.29 6.47
CA GLN A 41 -23.40 26.57 7.73
C GLN A 41 -21.99 25.96 7.73
N GLU A 42 -21.23 26.18 8.80
CA GLU A 42 -19.90 25.60 8.99
C GLU A 42 -20.03 24.08 9.19
N GLU A 43 -19.44 23.29 8.29
CA GLU A 43 -19.38 21.84 8.45
C GLU A 43 -18.14 21.47 9.26
N ASP A 44 -18.32 20.59 10.25
CA ASP A 44 -17.23 20.09 11.07
C ASP A 44 -16.57 18.88 10.40
N TRP A 45 -15.62 19.17 9.52
CA TRP A 45 -14.87 18.15 8.79
C TRP A 45 -14.08 17.20 9.69
N THR A 46 -13.71 17.64 10.90
CA THR A 46 -13.03 16.76 11.87
C THR A 46 -14.01 15.70 12.37
N ASN A 47 -15.22 16.10 12.76
CA ASN A 47 -16.26 15.16 13.17
C ASN A 47 -16.74 14.24 12.04
N HIS A 48 -16.78 14.73 10.79
CA HIS A 48 -17.04 13.87 9.62
C HIS A 48 -15.97 12.78 9.48
N TRP A 49 -14.68 13.13 9.56
CA TRP A 49 -13.60 12.15 9.50
C TRP A 49 -13.67 11.15 10.65
N THR A 50 -13.85 11.61 11.89
CA THR A 50 -14.02 10.74 13.06
C THR A 50 -15.15 9.74 12.86
N SER A 51 -16.29 10.18 12.33
CA SER A 51 -17.44 9.30 12.07
C SER A 51 -17.14 8.22 11.02
N ILE A 52 -16.33 8.52 10.01
CA ILE A 52 -15.89 7.54 8.99
C ILE A 52 -14.99 6.48 9.64
N VAL A 53 -14.03 6.91 10.47
CA VAL A 53 -13.12 6.02 11.20
C VAL A 53 -13.88 5.13 12.16
N ASP A 54 -14.79 5.69 12.95
CA ASP A 54 -15.61 4.93 13.91
C ASP A 54 -16.44 3.85 13.21
N ALA A 55 -17.02 4.17 12.04
CA ALA A 55 -17.77 3.20 11.25
C ALA A 55 -16.86 2.08 10.69
N TYR A 56 -15.67 2.40 10.22
CA TYR A 56 -14.69 1.39 9.80
C TYR A 56 -14.29 0.47 10.95
N VAL A 57 -14.01 1.02 12.14
CA VAL A 57 -13.66 0.24 13.33
C VAL A 57 -14.81 -0.67 13.74
N ALA A 58 -16.05 -0.16 13.71
CA ALA A 58 -17.24 -0.96 14.01
C ALA A 58 -17.41 -2.14 13.03
N ASP A 59 -17.28 -1.89 11.72
CA ASP A 59 -17.37 -2.91 10.68
C ASP A 59 -16.26 -3.96 10.84
N TYR A 60 -15.02 -3.52 11.08
CA TYR A 60 -13.88 -4.40 11.30
C TYR A 60 -14.08 -5.31 12.53
N LEU A 61 -14.50 -4.74 13.67
CA LEU A 61 -14.74 -5.51 14.89
C LEU A 61 -15.90 -6.50 14.71
N ALA A 62 -16.97 -6.09 14.01
CA ALA A 62 -18.09 -6.97 13.68
C ALA A 62 -17.65 -8.13 12.78
N HIS A 63 -16.83 -7.85 11.76
CA HIS A 63 -16.27 -8.86 10.86
C HIS A 63 -15.39 -9.85 11.62
N VAL A 64 -14.39 -9.36 12.36
CA VAL A 64 -13.45 -10.22 13.10
C VAL A 64 -14.15 -11.09 14.14
N SER A 65 -15.16 -10.55 14.84
CA SER A 65 -15.89 -11.30 15.87
C SER A 65 -16.95 -12.26 15.31
N GLY A 66 -17.45 -12.00 14.10
CA GLY A 66 -18.50 -12.79 13.46
C GLY A 66 -18.00 -13.80 12.42
N TYR A 67 -16.72 -13.74 12.03
CA TYR A 67 -16.18 -14.60 10.98
C TYR A 67 -15.80 -15.99 11.50
N GLU A 68 -16.19 -17.02 10.73
CA GLU A 68 -15.79 -18.40 10.93
C GLU A 68 -15.12 -18.93 9.64
N PRO A 69 -13.98 -19.63 9.73
CA PRO A 69 -13.30 -20.08 10.95
C PRO A 69 -12.54 -18.97 11.71
N LEU A 70 -12.38 -19.16 13.03
CA LEU A 70 -11.62 -18.27 13.90
C LEU A 70 -10.15 -18.14 13.45
N GLU A 71 -9.47 -17.06 13.86
CA GLU A 71 -8.08 -16.83 13.47
C GLU A 71 -7.15 -18.00 13.80
N SER A 72 -7.30 -18.61 14.98
CA SER A 72 -6.49 -19.77 15.40
C SER A 72 -6.72 -21.01 14.55
N GLU A 73 -7.84 -21.07 13.82
CA GLU A 73 -8.27 -22.21 13.02
C GLU A 73 -7.92 -22.04 11.53
N ARG A 74 -7.67 -20.79 11.09
CA ARG A 74 -7.13 -20.46 9.76
C ARG A 74 -5.65 -20.84 9.67
N THR A 75 -5.41 -22.13 9.45
CA THR A 75 -4.08 -22.76 9.46
C THR A 75 -3.53 -23.06 8.06
N ASP A 76 -4.27 -22.70 7.01
CA ASP A 76 -3.85 -22.79 5.63
C ASP A 76 -4.13 -21.49 4.87
N LEU A 77 -3.46 -21.32 3.73
CA LEU A 77 -3.57 -20.09 2.95
C LEU A 77 -4.98 -19.89 2.41
N VAL A 78 -5.71 -20.96 2.09
CA VAL A 78 -7.06 -20.86 1.50
C VAL A 78 -8.04 -20.25 2.50
N SER A 79 -8.01 -20.72 3.75
CA SER A 79 -8.85 -20.20 4.83
C SER A 79 -8.47 -18.76 5.22
N GLU A 80 -7.18 -18.42 5.25
CA GLU A 80 -6.74 -17.04 5.50
C GLU A 80 -7.16 -16.08 4.37
N LEU A 81 -7.03 -16.49 3.11
CA LEU A 81 -7.49 -15.69 1.97
C LEU A 81 -9.01 -15.53 1.97
N GLY A 82 -9.76 -16.58 2.34
CA GLY A 82 -11.22 -16.49 2.48
C GLY A 82 -11.66 -15.45 3.53
N PHE A 83 -10.87 -15.26 4.60
CA PHE A 83 -11.12 -14.21 5.58
C PHE A 83 -10.88 -12.81 5.02
N LEU A 84 -9.78 -12.62 4.28
CA LEU A 84 -9.42 -11.35 3.65
C LEU A 84 -10.40 -10.95 2.54
N ASP A 85 -10.84 -11.91 1.72
CA ASP A 85 -11.84 -11.66 0.67
C ASP A 85 -13.21 -11.29 1.28
N ALA A 86 -13.60 -11.93 2.38
CA ALA A 86 -14.82 -11.53 3.08
C ALA A 86 -14.70 -10.14 3.75
N MET A 87 -13.51 -9.81 4.27
CA MET A 87 -13.22 -8.49 4.85
C MET A 87 -13.31 -7.38 3.80
N ARG A 88 -12.85 -7.64 2.57
CA ARG A 88 -12.98 -6.72 1.43
C ARG A 88 -14.42 -6.24 1.26
N GLU A 89 -15.37 -7.17 1.22
CA GLU A 89 -16.79 -6.87 0.99
C GLU A 89 -17.46 -6.23 2.20
N ALA A 90 -17.15 -6.73 3.41
CA ALA A 90 -17.83 -6.32 4.63
C ALA A 90 -17.29 -5.02 5.25
N VAL A 91 -16.02 -4.68 4.98
CA VAL A 91 -15.29 -3.62 5.70
C VAL A 91 -14.65 -2.64 4.72
N ASP A 92 -13.78 -3.11 3.84
CA ASP A 92 -12.88 -2.22 3.08
C ASP A 92 -13.64 -1.42 2.01
N LEU A 93 -14.47 -2.07 1.21
CA LEU A 93 -15.30 -1.40 0.20
C LEU A 93 -16.31 -0.40 0.81
N PRO A 94 -17.10 -0.76 1.84
CA PRO A 94 -17.96 0.19 2.53
C PRO A 94 -17.20 1.39 3.12
N SER A 95 -15.97 1.18 3.62
CA SER A 95 -15.13 2.26 4.15
C SER A 95 -14.78 3.29 3.07
N ILE A 96 -14.31 2.83 1.91
CA ILE A 96 -14.04 3.74 0.78
C ILE A 96 -15.31 4.44 0.30
N GLN A 97 -16.44 3.74 0.27
CA GLN A 97 -17.72 4.35 -0.10
C GLN A 97 -18.11 5.49 0.85
N ARG A 98 -17.90 5.34 2.17
CA ARG A 98 -18.13 6.43 3.14
C ARG A 98 -17.22 7.62 2.90
N VAL A 99 -15.95 7.40 2.56
CA VAL A 99 -15.02 8.47 2.19
C VAL A 99 -15.53 9.24 0.96
N HIS A 100 -15.99 8.52 -0.06
CA HIS A 100 -16.60 9.15 -1.24
C HIS A 100 -17.86 9.95 -0.89
N ASP A 101 -18.79 9.35 -0.14
CA ASP A 101 -20.09 9.96 0.16
C ASP A 101 -19.96 11.19 1.06
N SER A 102 -18.94 11.21 1.93
CA SER A 102 -18.58 12.40 2.72
C SER A 102 -18.02 13.54 1.87
N ARG A 103 -17.65 13.25 0.62
CA ARG A 103 -16.94 14.16 -0.28
C ARG A 103 -15.62 14.66 0.30
N LEU A 104 -15.00 14.01 1.29
CA LEU A 104 -13.80 14.53 1.97
C LEU A 104 -12.74 15.08 1.00
N PHE A 105 -12.47 14.35 -0.09
CA PHE A 105 -11.45 14.71 -1.08
C PHE A 105 -11.95 15.48 -2.31
N ALA A 106 -13.25 15.78 -2.46
CA ALA A 106 -13.76 16.38 -3.70
C ALA A 106 -13.15 17.77 -3.99
N GLY A 107 -12.61 17.97 -5.19
CA GLY A 107 -11.97 19.22 -5.58
C GLY A 107 -10.55 19.43 -5.03
N ILE A 108 -9.94 18.44 -4.36
CA ILE A 108 -8.50 18.43 -4.10
C ILE A 108 -7.78 17.97 -5.37
N THR A 109 -6.76 18.71 -5.80
CA THR A 109 -5.98 18.36 -6.99
C THR A 109 -4.84 17.39 -6.67
N ALA A 110 -4.34 16.68 -7.70
CA ALA A 110 -3.15 15.84 -7.56
C ALA A 110 -1.94 16.65 -7.05
N ASP A 111 -1.69 17.85 -7.59
CA ASP A 111 -0.59 18.71 -7.13
C ASP A 111 -0.69 19.08 -5.65
N GLN A 112 -1.92 19.31 -5.15
CA GLN A 112 -2.16 19.59 -3.73
C GLN A 112 -1.88 18.36 -2.86
N LEU A 113 -2.27 17.16 -3.31
CA LEU A 113 -1.97 15.91 -2.61
C LEU A 113 -0.48 15.59 -2.62
N THR A 114 0.22 15.85 -3.74
CA THR A 114 1.68 15.74 -3.82
C THR A 114 2.37 16.71 -2.89
N GLN A 115 1.94 17.98 -2.85
CA GLN A 115 2.51 18.95 -1.91
C GLN A 115 2.25 18.53 -0.46
N ALA A 116 1.04 18.07 -0.14
CA ALA A 116 0.72 17.60 1.20
C ALA A 116 1.58 16.39 1.61
N GLY A 117 1.85 15.46 0.67
CA GLY A 117 2.76 14.34 0.90
C GLY A 117 4.19 14.79 1.21
N ARG A 118 4.72 15.77 0.46
CA ARG A 118 6.05 16.38 0.72
C ARG A 118 6.11 17.06 2.09
N ASP A 119 5.10 17.84 2.42
CA ASP A 119 5.03 18.55 3.69
C ASP A 119 4.97 17.56 4.86
N ALA A 120 4.22 16.47 4.69
CA ALA A 120 4.08 15.41 5.68
C ALA A 120 5.35 14.58 5.88
N SER A 121 6.22 14.46 4.87
CA SER A 121 7.48 13.70 4.96
C SER A 121 8.70 14.55 5.36
N THR A 122 8.53 15.87 5.56
CA THR A 122 9.61 16.78 5.95
C THR A 122 10.19 16.41 7.32
N ALA A 123 11.53 16.31 7.43
CA ALA A 123 12.22 15.72 8.57
C ALA A 123 11.90 16.36 9.95
N ASP A 124 11.72 17.68 9.99
CA ASP A 124 11.62 18.44 11.25
C ASP A 124 10.19 18.52 11.81
N THR A 125 9.18 18.50 10.92
CA THR A 125 7.79 18.80 11.29
C THR A 125 6.77 17.82 10.73
N GLY A 126 7.20 16.92 9.85
CA GLY A 126 6.34 15.98 9.16
C GLY A 126 5.73 14.95 10.10
N THR A 127 4.54 14.44 9.76
CA THR A 127 3.85 13.35 10.46
C THR A 127 4.20 11.98 9.90
N VAL A 128 4.79 11.93 8.71
CA VAL A 128 5.20 10.70 8.00
C VAL A 128 6.72 10.56 8.10
N ARG A 129 7.18 9.33 8.36
CA ARG A 129 8.59 8.98 8.43
C ARG A 129 8.87 7.85 7.46
N LEU A 130 9.85 8.06 6.59
CA LEU A 130 10.39 6.99 5.76
C LEU A 130 11.15 5.99 6.64
N ARG A 131 11.09 4.71 6.27
CA ARG A 131 11.84 3.64 6.91
C ARG A 131 13.34 3.81 6.64
N ALA A 132 14.15 3.43 7.61
CA ALA A 132 15.60 3.53 7.52
C ALA A 132 16.12 2.81 6.26
N GLY A 133 17.14 3.39 5.64
CA GLY A 133 17.75 2.88 4.42
C GLY A 133 16.99 3.08 3.11
N PHE A 134 15.74 3.58 3.11
CA PHE A 134 14.93 3.62 1.88
C PHE A 134 15.57 4.42 0.73
N SER A 135 16.10 5.62 1.00
CA SER A 135 16.75 6.43 -0.04
C SER A 135 18.01 5.74 -0.58
N SER A 136 18.85 5.19 0.29
CA SER A 136 20.03 4.40 -0.09
C SER A 136 19.66 3.15 -0.89
N PHE A 137 18.53 2.53 -0.56
CA PHE A 137 17.99 1.39 -1.28
C PHE A 137 17.56 1.76 -2.69
N LEU A 138 16.87 2.88 -2.89
CA LEU A 138 16.54 3.37 -4.23
C LEU A 138 17.80 3.69 -5.05
N ASP A 139 18.79 4.32 -4.44
CA ASP A 139 20.06 4.65 -5.10
C ASP A 139 20.82 3.37 -5.51
N ASP A 140 20.80 2.32 -4.70
CA ASP A 140 21.43 1.02 -5.03
C ASP A 140 20.66 0.29 -6.13
N ILE A 141 19.36 0.09 -5.94
CA ILE A 141 18.53 -0.74 -6.81
C ILE A 141 18.30 -0.06 -8.16
N SER A 142 17.79 1.16 -8.16
CA SER A 142 17.47 1.87 -9.41
C SER A 142 18.72 2.52 -10.00
N GLY A 143 19.52 3.21 -9.19
CA GLY A 143 20.68 3.96 -9.66
C GLY A 143 21.84 3.05 -10.09
N ARG A 144 22.34 2.21 -9.18
CA ARG A 144 23.54 1.38 -9.44
C ARG A 144 23.22 0.10 -10.21
N ARG A 145 22.17 -0.64 -9.84
CA ARG A 145 21.82 -1.92 -10.48
C ARG A 145 20.96 -1.74 -11.72
N GLY A 146 20.32 -0.58 -11.89
CA GLY A 146 19.43 -0.32 -13.03
C GLY A 146 18.14 -1.14 -12.99
N TRP A 147 17.76 -1.65 -11.82
CA TRP A 147 16.57 -2.48 -11.66
C TRP A 147 15.31 -1.61 -11.55
N PRO A 148 14.21 -2.01 -12.21
CA PRO A 148 12.95 -1.29 -12.07
C PRO A 148 12.46 -1.39 -10.63
N VAL A 149 11.85 -0.31 -10.16
CA VAL A 149 11.19 -0.24 -8.85
C VAL A 149 9.74 0.20 -9.07
N SER A 150 8.81 -0.59 -8.57
CA SER A 150 7.39 -0.24 -8.55
C SER A 150 6.85 -0.23 -7.12
N ILE A 151 5.86 0.63 -6.89
CA ILE A 151 5.04 0.61 -5.67
C ILE A 151 3.68 0.05 -6.04
N VAL A 152 3.21 -0.94 -5.27
CA VAL A 152 1.86 -1.51 -5.37
C VAL A 152 1.19 -1.30 -4.03
N SER A 153 0.22 -0.37 -3.97
CA SER A 153 -0.37 0.07 -2.71
C SER A 153 -1.88 0.25 -2.81
N ILE A 154 -2.58 -0.03 -1.71
CA ILE A 154 -4.01 0.27 -1.54
C ILE A 154 -4.26 1.69 -1.00
N ASN A 155 -3.20 2.48 -0.77
CA ASN A 155 -3.34 3.87 -0.38
C ASN A 155 -4.23 4.63 -1.39
N TRP A 156 -4.94 5.64 -0.91
CA TRP A 156 -6.00 6.32 -1.66
C TRP A 156 -5.47 7.28 -2.72
N SER A 157 -4.19 7.65 -2.68
CA SER A 157 -3.62 8.63 -3.62
C SER A 157 -2.17 8.34 -4.02
N ASP A 158 -2.00 8.07 -5.31
CA ASP A 158 -0.70 7.99 -5.98
C ASP A 158 0.07 9.31 -5.91
N ALA A 159 -0.63 10.43 -6.03
CA ALA A 159 -0.07 11.78 -5.90
C ALA A 159 0.48 12.02 -4.48
N TRP A 160 -0.20 11.56 -3.44
CA TRP A 160 0.29 11.59 -2.05
C TRP A 160 1.56 10.74 -1.89
N ILE A 161 1.53 9.47 -2.34
CA ILE A 161 2.70 8.59 -2.31
C ILE A 161 3.89 9.27 -2.99
N ARG A 162 3.67 9.83 -4.18
CA ARG A 162 4.70 10.54 -4.96
C ARG A 162 5.35 11.65 -4.15
N GLY A 163 4.54 12.47 -3.46
CA GLY A 163 5.04 13.54 -2.61
C GLY A 163 5.84 13.04 -1.40
N VAL A 164 5.38 11.96 -0.76
CA VAL A 164 6.07 11.40 0.42
C VAL A 164 7.45 10.84 0.06
N ILE A 165 7.57 10.13 -1.07
CA ILE A 165 8.82 9.45 -1.45
C ILE A 165 9.81 10.34 -2.19
N GLU A 166 9.50 11.63 -2.39
CA GLU A 166 10.33 12.60 -3.11
C GLU A 166 11.57 13.05 -2.30
N SER A 167 12.37 12.07 -1.88
CA SER A 167 13.56 12.23 -1.04
C SER A 167 14.88 11.93 -1.76
N SER A 168 14.84 11.30 -2.94
CA SER A 168 16.01 10.96 -3.77
C SER A 168 15.73 11.28 -5.25
N PRO A 169 16.74 11.66 -6.06
CA PRO A 169 16.58 11.81 -7.51
C PRO A 169 16.00 10.58 -8.21
N HIS A 170 16.27 9.37 -7.69
CA HIS A 170 15.77 8.12 -8.26
C HIS A 170 14.29 7.86 -7.97
N SER A 171 13.65 8.62 -7.06
CA SER A 171 12.22 8.47 -6.77
C SER A 171 11.33 8.80 -7.98
N GLN A 172 11.83 9.59 -8.94
CA GLN A 172 11.15 9.93 -10.18
C GLN A 172 11.04 8.74 -11.13
N GLY A 173 11.95 7.77 -11.04
CA GLY A 173 11.93 6.53 -11.81
C GLY A 173 11.01 5.44 -11.24
N VAL A 174 10.41 5.67 -10.07
CA VAL A 174 9.53 4.68 -9.42
C VAL A 174 8.13 4.72 -10.03
N SER A 175 7.68 3.59 -10.57
CA SER A 175 6.30 3.43 -11.04
C SER A 175 5.36 3.25 -9.84
N ILE A 176 4.23 3.96 -9.79
CA ILE A 176 3.26 3.84 -8.68
C ILE A 176 1.96 3.28 -9.24
N PHE A 177 1.59 2.09 -8.77
CA PHE A 177 0.32 1.42 -9.02
C PHE A 177 -0.50 1.45 -7.73
N SER A 178 -1.42 2.40 -7.64
CA SER A 178 -2.26 2.57 -6.45
C SER A 178 -3.61 3.17 -6.85
N ASN A 179 -4.37 3.64 -5.87
CA ASN A 179 -5.51 4.49 -6.16
C ASN A 179 -5.06 5.93 -6.46
N LYS A 180 -5.93 6.68 -7.15
CA LYS A 180 -5.90 8.12 -7.32
C LYS A 180 -7.24 8.69 -6.87
N VAL A 181 -7.21 9.96 -6.48
CA VAL A 181 -8.43 10.71 -6.18
C VAL A 181 -8.87 11.50 -7.41
N THR A 182 -10.11 11.32 -7.85
CA THR A 182 -10.70 12.09 -8.95
C THR A 182 -11.13 13.49 -8.49
N VAL A 183 -11.43 14.37 -9.45
CA VAL A 183 -12.00 15.71 -9.17
C VAL A 183 -13.27 15.64 -8.33
N SER A 184 -14.10 14.60 -8.51
CA SER A 184 -15.31 14.41 -7.70
C SER A 184 -15.03 13.85 -6.29
N GLY A 185 -13.77 13.56 -5.95
CA GLY A 185 -13.38 12.95 -4.69
C GLY A 185 -13.55 11.43 -4.66
N ARG A 186 -13.74 10.78 -5.82
CA ARG A 186 -13.80 9.31 -5.89
C ARG A 186 -12.39 8.74 -5.82
N ILE A 187 -12.25 7.62 -5.14
CA ILE A 187 -11.02 6.83 -5.09
C ILE A 187 -11.15 5.73 -6.15
N VAL A 188 -10.24 5.71 -7.12
CA VAL A 188 -10.22 4.75 -8.24
C VAL A 188 -8.78 4.36 -8.54
N PRO A 189 -8.50 3.22 -9.18
CA PRO A 189 -7.15 2.86 -9.60
C PRO A 189 -6.53 3.91 -10.54
N ASN A 190 -5.22 4.15 -10.44
CA ASN A 190 -4.51 5.06 -11.33
C ASN A 190 -4.06 4.42 -12.66
N PHE A 191 -4.32 3.13 -12.83
CA PHE A 191 -4.04 2.32 -14.02
C PHE A 191 -5.27 1.48 -14.38
N ASN A 192 -5.25 0.86 -15.57
CA ASN A 192 -6.31 -0.05 -15.98
C ASN A 192 -5.90 -1.50 -15.68
N LEU A 193 -6.63 -2.18 -14.79
CA LEU A 193 -6.46 -3.63 -14.51
C LEU A 193 -6.80 -4.51 -15.71
N ARG A 194 -7.44 -3.96 -16.75
CA ARG A 194 -7.79 -4.64 -17.99
C ARG A 194 -7.15 -3.89 -19.16
N VAL A 195 -6.25 -4.55 -19.89
CA VAL A 195 -6.22 -4.72 -21.37
C VAL A 195 -4.83 -5.20 -21.82
N PRO A 196 -4.74 -6.42 -22.39
CA PRO A 196 -4.00 -6.65 -23.62
C PRO A 196 -5.01 -6.91 -24.74
N THR A 197 -5.45 -5.86 -25.41
CA THR A 197 -6.14 -5.89 -26.71
C THR A 197 -5.83 -4.58 -27.42
N ASP A 198 -5.55 -4.67 -28.72
CA ASP A 198 -5.11 -3.62 -29.64
C ASP A 198 -6.12 -2.47 -29.89
N GLN A 199 -6.89 -2.04 -28.89
CA GLN A 199 -7.80 -0.91 -28.98
C GLN A 199 -7.31 0.23 -28.10
N GLU A 200 -7.27 1.44 -28.68
CA GLU A 200 -6.95 2.65 -27.93
C GLU A 200 -7.86 2.77 -26.69
N PRO A 201 -7.33 3.26 -25.56
CA PRO A 201 -8.08 3.38 -24.33
C PRO A 201 -9.23 4.38 -24.50
N SER A 202 -10.43 3.88 -24.76
CA SER A 202 -11.65 4.61 -24.51
C SER A 202 -11.83 4.76 -23.00
N GLU A 203 -12.18 5.97 -22.54
CA GLU A 203 -12.62 6.25 -21.16
C GLU A 203 -13.50 5.09 -20.63
N PRO A 204 -13.16 4.46 -19.50
CA PRO A 204 -13.92 3.32 -19.00
C PRO A 204 -15.38 3.73 -18.76
N SER A 205 -16.29 3.02 -19.42
CA SER A 205 -17.74 3.25 -19.36
C SER A 205 -18.36 2.88 -18.01
N GLU A 206 -17.61 2.17 -17.16
CA GLU A 206 -18.00 1.79 -15.81
C GLU A 206 -17.00 2.32 -14.78
N PRO A 207 -17.47 2.72 -13.59
CA PRO A 207 -16.57 3.18 -12.56
C PRO A 207 -15.66 2.03 -12.10
N LEU A 208 -14.35 2.16 -12.31
CA LEU A 208 -13.37 1.23 -11.77
C LEU A 208 -13.50 1.16 -10.24
N GLU A 209 -13.59 -0.05 -9.69
CA GLU A 209 -13.55 -0.28 -8.25
C GLU A 209 -12.17 0.07 -7.68
N PRO A 210 -12.09 0.66 -6.48
CA PRO A 210 -10.81 0.99 -5.83
C PRO A 210 -10.02 -0.28 -5.48
N LEU A 211 -8.69 -0.15 -5.45
CA LEU A 211 -7.80 -1.17 -4.89
C LEU A 211 -7.91 -1.12 -3.37
N VAL A 212 -8.38 -2.19 -2.75
CA VAL A 212 -8.61 -2.21 -1.29
C VAL A 212 -8.13 -3.48 -0.61
N SER A 213 -7.89 -4.55 -1.38
CA SER A 213 -7.72 -5.89 -0.83
C SER A 213 -6.41 -6.56 -1.21
N CYS A 214 -6.18 -7.73 -0.60
CA CYS A 214 -5.05 -8.59 -0.92
C CYS A 214 -5.06 -9.09 -2.37
N SER A 215 -6.23 -9.44 -2.89
CA SER A 215 -6.37 -9.91 -4.27
C SER A 215 -6.15 -8.75 -5.26
N ASP A 216 -6.63 -7.55 -4.95
CA ASP A 216 -6.35 -6.35 -5.76
C ASP A 216 -4.83 -6.08 -5.88
N LYS A 217 -4.09 -6.12 -4.75
CA LYS A 217 -2.62 -5.96 -4.75
C LYS A 217 -1.95 -7.05 -5.59
N HIS A 218 -2.38 -8.29 -5.50
CA HIS A 218 -1.78 -9.39 -6.25
C HIS A 218 -1.98 -9.25 -7.78
N GLU A 219 -3.18 -8.92 -8.23
CA GLU A 219 -3.41 -8.67 -9.66
C GLU A 219 -2.64 -7.43 -10.14
N THR A 220 -2.54 -6.39 -9.30
CA THR A 220 -1.73 -5.21 -9.59
C THR A 220 -0.23 -5.55 -9.69
N MET A 221 0.28 -6.42 -8.82
CA MET A 221 1.66 -6.89 -8.87
C MET A 221 1.96 -7.61 -10.18
N LYS A 222 1.02 -8.42 -10.70
CA LYS A 222 1.18 -9.07 -12.01
C LYS A 222 1.25 -8.04 -13.14
N VAL A 223 0.37 -7.04 -13.15
CA VAL A 223 0.41 -5.94 -14.14
C VAL A 223 1.75 -5.22 -14.08
N ALA A 224 2.25 -4.90 -12.88
CA ALA A 224 3.54 -4.26 -12.71
C ALA A 224 4.70 -5.15 -13.22
N ALA A 225 4.65 -6.45 -12.93
CA ALA A 225 5.66 -7.42 -13.35
C ALA A 225 5.72 -7.61 -14.88
N GLU A 226 4.56 -7.73 -15.53
CA GLU A 226 4.44 -7.89 -16.98
C GLU A 226 5.07 -6.72 -17.74
N LEU A 227 4.96 -5.50 -17.20
CA LEU A 227 5.56 -4.30 -17.81
C LEU A 227 7.10 -4.31 -17.77
N ALA A 228 7.70 -5.06 -16.86
CA ALA A 228 9.16 -5.10 -16.68
C ALA A 228 9.83 -6.32 -17.33
N GLU A 229 9.07 -7.37 -17.70
CA GLU A 229 9.60 -8.66 -18.20
C GLU A 229 10.71 -9.28 -17.31
N GLU A 230 10.67 -9.00 -16.01
CA GLU A 230 11.70 -9.40 -15.05
C GLU A 230 11.12 -10.17 -13.87
N GLN A 231 11.95 -11.00 -13.23
CA GLN A 231 11.54 -11.70 -12.01
C GLN A 231 11.35 -10.74 -10.84
N VAL A 232 10.26 -10.95 -10.10
CA VAL A 232 9.81 -10.06 -9.04
C VAL A 232 10.33 -10.47 -7.67
N VAL A 233 10.88 -9.51 -6.95
CA VAL A 233 10.96 -9.53 -5.49
C VAL A 233 9.88 -8.60 -4.94
N TYR A 234 9.02 -9.10 -4.05
CA TYR A 234 8.00 -8.28 -3.39
C TYR A 234 8.40 -7.98 -1.95
N ILE A 235 8.22 -6.74 -1.50
CA ILE A 235 8.47 -6.31 -0.13
C ILE A 235 7.18 -5.67 0.42
N GLY A 236 6.68 -6.18 1.54
CA GLY A 236 5.43 -5.74 2.17
C GLY A 236 5.46 -5.98 3.68
N ASP A 237 4.50 -5.46 4.45
CA ASP A 237 4.44 -5.63 5.91
C ASP A 237 3.11 -6.18 6.41
N ALA A 238 2.06 -6.14 5.59
CA ALA A 238 0.69 -6.36 6.03
C ALA A 238 0.08 -7.66 5.48
N MET A 239 -1.06 -8.06 6.06
CA MET A 239 -1.82 -9.21 5.57
C MET A 239 -2.36 -9.00 4.16
N THR A 240 -2.57 -7.75 3.74
CA THR A 240 -2.93 -7.41 2.36
C THR A 240 -1.82 -7.71 1.35
N ASP A 241 -0.60 -7.99 1.82
CA ASP A 241 0.53 -8.37 0.96
C ASP A 241 0.72 -9.87 0.85
N ILE A 242 -0.04 -10.70 1.58
CA ILE A 242 0.27 -12.12 1.73
C ILE A 242 0.28 -12.87 0.39
N MET A 243 -0.61 -12.51 -0.54
CA MET A 243 -0.60 -13.07 -1.89
C MET A 243 0.63 -12.61 -2.68
N CYS A 244 0.98 -11.32 -2.64
CA CYS A 244 2.15 -10.78 -3.32
C CYS A 244 3.44 -11.44 -2.80
N LEU A 245 3.61 -11.47 -1.48
CA LEU A 245 4.75 -12.08 -0.80
C LEU A 245 4.92 -13.56 -1.17
N THR A 246 3.81 -14.31 -1.25
CA THR A 246 3.86 -15.75 -1.51
C THR A 246 3.93 -16.13 -2.98
N ASN A 247 3.58 -15.22 -3.90
CA ASN A 247 3.59 -15.46 -5.35
C ASN A 247 4.73 -14.74 -6.09
N ALA A 248 5.50 -13.88 -5.43
CA ALA A 248 6.69 -13.27 -6.00
C ALA A 248 7.73 -14.33 -6.41
N GLU A 249 8.17 -14.26 -7.67
CA GLU A 249 8.94 -15.35 -8.31
C GLU A 249 10.36 -15.50 -7.77
N ALA A 250 11.04 -14.37 -7.51
CA ALA A 250 12.39 -14.35 -6.97
C ALA A 250 12.40 -14.47 -5.44
N GLY A 251 11.39 -13.90 -4.76
CA GLY A 251 11.15 -14.04 -3.33
C GLY A 251 10.29 -12.92 -2.74
N GLY A 252 9.83 -13.12 -1.50
CA GLY A 252 9.10 -12.12 -0.72
C GLY A 252 9.87 -11.72 0.55
N ILE A 253 9.85 -10.44 0.90
CA ILE A 253 10.43 -9.93 2.14
C ILE A 253 9.35 -9.25 2.98
N VAL A 254 9.15 -9.73 4.21
CA VAL A 254 8.25 -9.09 5.17
C VAL A 254 9.00 -8.00 5.95
N MET A 255 8.52 -6.77 5.90
CA MET A 255 9.01 -5.68 6.78
C MET A 255 8.41 -5.80 8.17
N ALA A 256 9.27 -5.85 9.19
CA ALA A 256 8.85 -6.04 10.58
C ALA A 256 9.85 -5.42 11.57
N SER A 257 9.67 -4.14 11.93
CA SER A 257 10.58 -3.40 12.84
C SER A 257 10.77 -4.05 14.22
N GLY A 258 9.77 -4.81 14.70
CA GLY A 258 9.79 -5.50 16.00
C GLY A 258 10.10 -6.99 15.92
N GLY A 259 10.55 -7.47 14.74
CA GLY A 259 10.72 -8.89 14.45
C GLY A 259 9.42 -9.71 14.56
N PRO A 260 9.53 -11.03 14.70
CA PRO A 260 8.37 -11.94 14.70
C PRO A 260 7.31 -11.64 15.77
N GLY A 261 7.71 -11.07 16.90
CA GLY A 261 6.79 -10.72 17.99
C GLY A 261 5.88 -9.51 17.68
N GLY A 262 6.33 -8.62 16.79
CA GLY A 262 5.66 -7.35 16.49
C GLY A 262 4.80 -7.33 15.22
N SER A 263 5.02 -8.26 14.28
CA SER A 263 4.30 -8.28 13.00
C SER A 263 3.15 -9.29 13.00
N SER A 264 1.93 -8.84 12.68
CA SER A 264 0.76 -9.71 12.47
C SER A 264 0.98 -10.64 11.27
N THR A 265 1.60 -10.14 10.19
CA THR A 265 1.93 -10.90 8.98
C THR A 265 2.90 -12.04 9.27
N LEU A 266 3.96 -11.80 10.06
CA LEU A 266 4.86 -12.86 10.49
C LEU A 266 4.15 -13.91 11.36
N LYS A 267 3.27 -13.48 12.27
CA LYS A 267 2.47 -14.41 13.10
C LYS A 267 1.53 -15.25 12.26
N ALA A 268 0.84 -14.65 11.29
CA ALA A 268 -0.04 -15.36 10.38
C ALA A 268 0.75 -16.37 9.54
N LEU A 269 1.84 -15.96 8.91
CA LEU A 269 2.65 -16.87 8.11
C LEU A 269 3.27 -18.02 8.94
N ALA A 270 3.65 -17.77 10.19
CA ALA A 270 4.07 -18.81 11.12
C ALA A 270 2.92 -19.79 11.44
N ARG A 271 1.69 -19.28 11.66
CA ARG A 271 0.48 -20.11 11.80
C ARG A 271 0.22 -20.95 10.55
N LEU A 272 0.50 -20.42 9.36
CA LEU A 272 0.45 -21.10 8.06
C LEU A 272 1.65 -22.05 7.81
N LYS A 273 2.51 -22.26 8.82
CA LYS A 273 3.70 -23.13 8.78
C LYS A 273 4.69 -22.75 7.68
N LYS A 274 4.82 -21.45 7.40
CA LYS A 274 5.85 -20.92 6.49
C LYS A 274 7.11 -20.58 7.27
N GLU A 275 8.26 -21.01 6.77
CA GLU A 275 9.56 -20.58 7.29
C GLU A 275 9.89 -19.20 6.73
N ILE A 276 10.23 -18.28 7.64
CA ILE A 276 10.59 -16.90 7.32
C ILE A 276 11.81 -16.53 8.15
N PRO A 277 13.01 -16.96 7.74
CA PRO A 277 14.24 -16.55 8.38
C PRO A 277 14.46 -15.04 8.24
N HIS A 278 15.31 -14.49 9.10
CA HIS A 278 15.79 -13.13 8.94
C HIS A 278 16.59 -13.02 7.62
N VAL A 279 16.60 -11.85 6.97
CA VAL A 279 17.33 -11.66 5.70
C VAL A 279 18.82 -12.03 5.79
N SER A 280 19.46 -11.84 6.94
CA SER A 280 20.86 -12.24 7.18
C SER A 280 21.10 -13.75 7.20
N ASP A 281 20.07 -14.53 7.53
CA ASP A 281 20.13 -16.00 7.60
C ASP A 281 19.51 -16.65 6.36
N SER A 282 19.00 -15.85 5.43
CA SER A 282 18.27 -16.30 4.26
C SER A 282 19.23 -16.58 3.10
N PRO A 283 18.98 -17.62 2.28
CA PRO A 283 19.70 -17.78 1.04
C PRO A 283 19.39 -16.60 0.10
N LYS A 284 20.38 -16.23 -0.70
CA LYS A 284 20.21 -15.19 -1.72
C LYS A 284 19.05 -15.52 -2.65
N PHE A 285 18.28 -14.50 -2.99
CA PHE A 285 17.22 -14.61 -3.99
C PHE A 285 17.89 -14.73 -5.36
N SER A 286 17.93 -15.95 -5.88
CA SER A 286 18.53 -16.23 -7.18
C SER A 286 17.49 -16.15 -8.29
N THR A 287 17.95 -15.85 -9.50
CA THR A 287 17.07 -15.86 -10.67
C THR A 287 16.66 -17.26 -11.14
N VAL A 288 17.25 -18.31 -10.56
CA VAL A 288 16.95 -19.69 -10.91
C VAL A 288 15.89 -20.20 -9.94
N ARG A 289 14.65 -20.35 -10.43
CA ARG A 289 13.53 -20.88 -9.64
C ARG A 289 13.76 -22.37 -9.38
N THR A 290 13.81 -22.77 -8.11
CA THR A 290 13.58 -24.16 -7.75
C THR A 290 12.07 -24.35 -7.66
N PRO A 291 11.45 -25.18 -8.51
CA PRO A 291 10.01 -25.38 -8.47
C PRO A 291 9.56 -25.83 -7.07
N GLY A 292 8.58 -25.12 -6.49
CA GLY A 292 8.01 -25.44 -5.18
C GLY A 292 8.74 -24.89 -3.96
N SER A 293 9.89 -24.22 -4.09
CA SER A 293 10.52 -23.53 -2.95
C SER A 293 9.96 -22.12 -2.80
N LEU A 294 9.10 -21.91 -1.81
CA LEU A 294 8.71 -20.58 -1.39
C LEU A 294 9.91 -19.89 -0.73
N ARG A 295 10.28 -18.70 -1.20
CA ARG A 295 11.41 -17.92 -0.66
C ARG A 295 10.84 -16.71 0.08
N LEU A 296 10.74 -16.83 1.39
CA LEU A 296 10.35 -15.73 2.26
C LEU A 296 11.50 -15.39 3.19
N ALA A 297 11.66 -14.11 3.45
CA ALA A 297 12.55 -13.57 4.48
C ALA A 297 11.84 -12.44 5.22
N TRP A 298 12.41 -11.98 6.32
CA TRP A 298 11.98 -10.74 6.97
C TRP A 298 13.16 -9.85 7.32
N ALA A 299 12.93 -8.54 7.31
CA ALA A 299 13.89 -7.54 7.77
C ALA A 299 13.16 -6.44 8.55
N ALA A 300 13.87 -5.75 9.44
CA ALA A 300 13.36 -4.58 10.14
C ALA A 300 13.32 -3.35 9.24
N ASP A 301 14.29 -3.19 8.33
CA ASP A 301 14.40 -2.03 7.44
C ASP A 301 15.20 -2.32 6.16
N PHE A 302 15.35 -1.28 5.32
CA PHE A 302 16.05 -1.41 4.05
C PHE A 302 17.58 -1.49 4.23
N ASP A 303 18.14 -0.99 5.33
CA ASP A 303 19.58 -1.11 5.61
C ASP A 303 19.95 -2.58 5.88
N GLU A 304 19.09 -3.32 6.58
CA GLU A 304 19.23 -4.77 6.76
C GLU A 304 19.13 -5.54 5.44
N ILE A 305 18.19 -5.16 4.56
CA ILE A 305 18.07 -5.77 3.22
C ILE A 305 19.37 -5.59 2.44
N LEU A 306 19.90 -4.36 2.36
CA LEU A 306 21.12 -4.06 1.63
C LEU A 306 22.34 -4.79 2.22
N SER A 307 22.50 -4.73 3.54
CA SER A 307 23.67 -5.32 4.23
C SER A 307 23.67 -6.85 4.24
N SER A 308 22.50 -7.48 4.15
CA SER A 308 22.39 -8.95 4.07
C SER A 308 22.92 -9.53 2.76
N GLY A 309 22.94 -8.74 1.68
CA GLY A 309 23.25 -9.24 0.33
C GLY A 309 22.22 -10.24 -0.19
N ILE A 310 21.01 -10.30 0.38
CA ILE A 310 19.95 -11.24 -0.05
C ILE A 310 19.55 -11.01 -1.50
N LEU A 311 19.71 -9.79 -2.01
CA LEU A 311 19.39 -9.39 -3.38
C LEU A 311 20.57 -9.53 -4.36
N ASP A 312 21.72 -10.07 -3.95
CA ASP A 312 22.92 -10.18 -4.80
C ASP A 312 22.97 -11.41 -5.71
#